data_AF-A0A1X7HG78-F1
#
_entry.id   AF-A0A1X7HG78-F1
#
_cell.length_a   1.000
_cell.length_b   1.000
_cell.length_c   1.000
_cell.angle_alpha   90.00
_cell.angle_beta   90.00
_cell.angle_gamma   90.00
#
_symmetry.space_group_name_H-M   'P 1'
#
loop_
_entity.id
_entity.type
_entity.pdbx_description
1 polymer ?
#
loop_
_entity_poly.entity_id
_entity_poly.type
_entity_poly.pdbx_seq_one_letter_code
_entity_poly.pdbx_strand_id
1 'polypeptide(L)'
;MTGFRVLGLDLSMTASGICLPDGTTKTIKTRQADGDRRLQHIVDEVGLALGDKADGTGDACDLVVMEEAPPGLKGPAIKAIHMVHGAVRLRLLDFDTPYAVINPTVLKAYATGSTSADKTAMAMAAYKRTGREFADDNQCDAWWLRAAGLDWLGRPEFSLPAAQRDRLTRATWPVPKGNQP
;
A
#
# COMPACT_ATOMS: atom_id res chain seq x y z
N MET A 1 5.71 -7.09 23.02
CA MET A 1 4.55 -6.54 22.30
C MET A 1 4.97 -6.32 20.88
N THR A 2 4.50 -7.16 19.95
CA THR A 2 4.78 -7.04 18.52
C THR A 2 4.18 -5.73 18.00
N GLY A 3 4.92 -4.99 17.17
CA GLY A 3 4.44 -3.72 16.60
C GLY A 3 3.27 -3.93 15.64
N PHE A 4 2.56 -2.84 15.29
CA PHE A 4 1.49 -2.89 14.30
C PHE A 4 1.95 -3.53 12.99
N ARG A 5 1.16 -4.47 12.47
CA ARG A 5 1.39 -5.18 11.21
C ARG A 5 0.70 -4.42 10.08
N VAL A 6 1.41 -3.49 9.47
CA VAL A 6 0.90 -2.65 8.37
C VAL A 6 1.37 -3.17 7.02
N LEU A 7 0.43 -3.36 6.09
CA LEU A 7 0.71 -3.72 4.70
C LEU A 7 0.49 -2.49 3.78
N GLY A 8 1.40 -2.23 2.85
CA GLY A 8 1.25 -1.19 1.84
C GLY A 8 1.02 -1.78 0.44
N LEU A 9 0.02 -1.28 -0.30
CA LEU A 9 -0.41 -1.80 -1.60
C LEU A 9 -0.54 -0.70 -2.66
N ASP A 10 0.34 -0.73 -3.67
CA ASP A 10 0.21 0.05 -4.90
C ASP A 10 -0.32 -0.87 -6.01
N LEU A 11 -1.60 -0.74 -6.38
CA LEU A 11 -2.29 -1.72 -7.21
C LEU A 11 -2.25 -1.36 -8.70
N SER A 12 -2.01 -2.37 -9.52
CA SER A 12 -2.07 -2.28 -10.98
C SER A 12 -2.29 -3.64 -11.61
N MET A 13 -2.95 -3.65 -12.77
CA MET A 13 -3.19 -4.86 -13.55
C MET A 13 -1.95 -5.42 -14.24
N THR A 14 -0.80 -4.76 -14.20
CA THR A 14 0.45 -5.23 -14.84
C THR A 14 1.61 -5.37 -13.86
N ALA A 15 1.70 -4.49 -12.86
CA ALA A 15 2.77 -4.48 -11.87
C ALA A 15 2.26 -3.89 -10.55
N SER A 16 1.79 -4.73 -9.62
CA SER A 16 1.35 -4.26 -8.30
C SER A 16 2.51 -4.31 -7.30
N GLY A 17 2.76 -3.20 -6.60
CA GLY A 17 3.73 -3.12 -5.51
C GLY A 17 3.13 -3.56 -4.18
N ILE A 18 3.89 -4.35 -3.42
CA ILE A 18 3.54 -4.77 -2.05
C ILE A 18 4.70 -4.46 -1.11
N CYS A 19 4.39 -3.88 0.05
CA CYS A 19 5.30 -3.78 1.19
C CYS A 19 4.72 -4.52 2.39
N LEU A 20 5.40 -5.58 2.81
CA LEU A 20 5.04 -6.49 3.91
C LEU A 20 5.21 -5.83 5.29
N PRO A 21 4.58 -6.36 6.36
CA PRO A 21 4.70 -5.83 7.72
C PRO A 21 6.12 -5.69 8.26
N ASP A 22 7.05 -6.56 7.83
CA ASP A 22 8.48 -6.50 8.19
C ASP A 22 9.27 -5.45 7.38
N GLY A 23 8.59 -4.75 6.46
CA GLY A 23 9.17 -3.78 5.56
C GLY A 23 9.69 -4.37 4.25
N THR A 24 9.70 -5.69 4.04
CA THR A 24 10.14 -6.30 2.78
C THR A 24 9.22 -5.88 1.62
N THR A 25 9.77 -5.68 0.42
CA THR A 25 9.01 -5.25 -0.76
C THR A 25 9.08 -6.24 -1.90
N LYS A 26 8.01 -6.33 -2.71
CA LYS A 26 7.99 -7.09 -3.97
C LYS A 26 7.03 -6.47 -4.98
N THR A 27 7.20 -6.85 -6.25
CA THR A 27 6.31 -6.46 -7.35
C THR A 27 5.66 -7.71 -7.94
N ILE A 28 4.34 -7.76 -7.95
CA ILE A 28 3.57 -8.79 -8.65
C ILE A 28 3.45 -8.36 -10.12
N LYS A 29 4.17 -9.08 -10.99
CA LYS A 29 4.10 -8.84 -12.44
C LYS A 29 3.13 -9.82 -13.07
N THR A 30 2.26 -9.32 -13.94
CA THR A 30 1.29 -10.14 -14.66
C THR A 30 1.39 -9.91 -16.17
N ARG A 31 0.82 -10.80 -16.99
CA ARG A 31 0.86 -10.69 -18.45
C ARG A 31 -0.53 -10.47 -19.00
N GLN A 32 -0.67 -9.50 -19.91
CA GLN A 32 -1.98 -9.17 -20.50
C GLN A 32 -2.68 -10.38 -21.14
N ALA A 33 -1.92 -11.32 -21.69
CA ALA A 33 -2.42 -12.57 -22.28
C ALA A 33 -3.20 -13.45 -21.29
N ASP A 34 -3.00 -13.28 -19.97
CA ASP A 34 -3.65 -14.08 -18.94
C ASP A 34 -5.08 -13.59 -18.62
N GLY A 35 -5.54 -12.51 -19.26
CA GLY A 35 -6.91 -12.00 -19.10
C GLY A 35 -7.24 -11.67 -17.64
N ASP A 36 -8.39 -12.13 -17.16
CA ASP A 36 -8.83 -11.87 -15.78
C ASP A 36 -8.18 -12.78 -14.74
N ARG A 37 -7.45 -13.84 -15.15
CA ARG A 37 -6.66 -14.66 -14.21
C ARG A 37 -5.58 -13.85 -13.50
N ARG A 38 -5.20 -12.69 -14.06
CA ARG A 38 -4.35 -11.70 -13.40
C ARG A 38 -4.93 -11.20 -12.07
N LEU A 39 -6.25 -10.99 -12.01
CA LEU A 39 -6.92 -10.55 -10.77
C LEU A 39 -6.76 -11.61 -9.68
N GLN A 40 -6.98 -12.88 -10.04
CA GLN A 40 -6.81 -14.00 -9.11
C GLN A 40 -5.38 -14.07 -8.59
N HIS A 41 -4.39 -13.99 -9.48
CA HIS A 41 -2.98 -14.01 -9.08
C HIS A 41 -2.62 -12.87 -8.11
N ILE A 42 -3.07 -11.64 -8.39
CA ILE A 42 -2.85 -10.50 -7.51
C ILE A 42 -3.51 -10.70 -6.14
N VAL A 43 -4.77 -11.16 -6.14
CA VAL A 43 -5.52 -11.42 -4.91
C VAL A 43 -4.89 -12.52 -4.05
N ASP A 44 -4.40 -13.59 -4.66
CA ASP A 44 -3.74 -14.69 -3.94
C ASP A 44 -2.43 -14.23 -3.31
N GLU A 45 -1.62 -13.44 -4.03
CA GLU A 45 -0.40 -12.85 -3.50
C GLU A 45 -0.67 -11.86 -2.35
N VAL A 46 -1.77 -11.11 -2.41
CA VAL A 46 -2.22 -10.25 -1.30
C VAL A 46 -2.70 -11.10 -0.12
N GLY A 47 -3.44 -12.19 -0.35
CA GLY A 47 -3.85 -13.12 0.71
C GLY A 47 -2.64 -13.67 1.47
N LEU A 48 -1.63 -14.15 0.74
CA LEU A 48 -0.37 -14.60 1.35
C LEU A 48 0.32 -13.49 2.17
N ALA A 49 0.30 -12.25 1.67
CA ALA A 49 0.88 -11.09 2.36
C ALA A 49 0.12 -10.69 3.63
N LEU A 50 -1.19 -10.92 3.68
CA LEU A 50 -2.02 -10.75 4.88
C LEU A 50 -1.74 -11.81 5.96
N GLY A 51 -1.03 -12.87 5.61
CA GLY A 51 -0.76 -14.00 6.49
C GLY A 51 -1.78 -15.12 6.35
N ASP A 52 -2.47 -15.24 5.21
CA ASP A 52 -3.32 -16.40 4.88
C ASP A 52 -2.51 -17.70 4.98
N LYS A 53 -2.58 -18.34 6.14
CA LYS A 53 -2.08 -19.70 6.34
C LYS A 53 -3.26 -20.64 6.15
N ALA A 54 -3.02 -21.74 5.42
CA ALA A 54 -4.03 -22.76 5.13
C ALA A 54 -4.68 -23.39 6.38
N ASP A 55 -4.11 -23.20 7.57
CA ASP A 55 -4.62 -23.68 8.86
C ASP A 55 -5.42 -22.64 9.67
N GLY A 56 -5.62 -21.43 9.12
CA GLY A 56 -6.34 -20.35 9.79
C GLY A 56 -5.56 -19.62 10.90
N THR A 57 -4.26 -19.90 11.07
CA THR A 57 -3.41 -19.33 12.15
C THR A 57 -2.58 -18.12 11.72
N GLY A 58 -3.06 -17.38 10.73
CA GLY A 58 -2.41 -16.15 10.26
C GLY A 58 -2.42 -15.05 11.31
N ASP A 59 -1.28 -14.40 11.55
CA ASP A 59 -1.26 -13.13 12.27
C ASP A 59 -1.90 -12.07 11.35
N ALA A 60 -3.16 -11.72 11.64
CA ALA A 60 -3.90 -10.74 10.85
C ALA A 60 -3.14 -9.41 10.74
N CYS A 61 -3.12 -8.83 9.55
CA CYS A 61 -2.68 -7.44 9.39
C CYS A 61 -3.60 -6.50 10.18
N ASP A 62 -3.00 -5.56 10.90
CA ASP A 62 -3.74 -4.57 11.69
C ASP A 62 -4.35 -3.48 10.81
N LEU A 63 -3.70 -3.21 9.66
CA LEU A 63 -4.08 -2.18 8.70
C LEU A 63 -3.45 -2.47 7.33
N VAL A 64 -4.23 -2.29 6.27
CA VAL A 64 -3.73 -2.20 4.89
C VAL A 64 -3.85 -0.76 4.41
N VAL A 65 -2.81 -0.23 3.76
CA VAL A 65 -2.86 1.11 3.16
C VAL A 65 -2.72 0.98 1.65
N MET A 66 -3.73 1.43 0.93
CA MET A 66 -3.81 1.37 -0.53
C MET A 66 -3.64 2.76 -1.13
N GLU A 67 -3.01 2.87 -2.31
CA GLU A 67 -3.16 4.08 -3.12
C GLU A 67 -4.59 4.15 -3.70
N GLU A 68 -5.10 5.35 -3.94
CA GLU A 68 -6.28 5.56 -4.77
C GLU A 68 -5.90 5.45 -6.26
N ALA A 69 -6.81 4.95 -7.09
CA ALA A 69 -6.64 4.99 -8.53
C ALA A 69 -6.36 6.44 -8.99
N PRO A 70 -5.33 6.69 -9.83
CA PRO A 70 -4.97 8.04 -10.24
C PRO A 70 -6.15 8.80 -10.87
N PRO A 71 -6.37 10.08 -10.49
CA PRO A 71 -7.42 10.88 -11.09
C PRO A 71 -7.13 11.10 -12.57
N GLY A 72 -8.17 11.07 -13.40
CA GLY A 72 -8.06 11.37 -14.83
C GLY A 72 -7.70 10.19 -15.73
N LEU A 73 -7.63 8.95 -15.20
CA LEU A 73 -7.58 7.75 -16.05
C LEU A 73 -8.81 7.67 -16.96
N LYS A 74 -8.62 7.23 -18.20
CA LYS A 74 -9.69 7.12 -19.21
C LYS A 74 -9.70 5.73 -19.85
N GLY A 75 -10.83 5.37 -20.43
CA GLY A 75 -10.96 4.18 -21.29
C GLY A 75 -10.72 2.84 -20.57
N PRO A 76 -10.02 1.87 -21.19
CA PRO A 76 -9.78 0.56 -20.57
C PRO A 76 -8.98 0.61 -19.26
N ALA A 77 -8.09 1.58 -19.10
CA ALA A 77 -7.22 1.69 -17.92
C ALA A 77 -8.02 1.99 -16.64
N ILE A 78 -9.01 2.90 -16.69
CA ILE A 78 -9.86 3.17 -15.52
C ILE A 78 -10.72 1.96 -15.14
N LYS A 79 -11.15 1.14 -16.11
CA LYS A 79 -11.89 -0.10 -15.80
C LYS A 79 -10.97 -1.11 -15.13
N ALA A 80 -9.79 -1.33 -15.71
CA ALA A 80 -8.79 -2.29 -15.24
C ALA A 80 -8.34 -2.02 -13.80
N ILE A 81 -8.02 -0.76 -13.47
CA ILE A 81 -7.60 -0.39 -12.11
C ILE A 81 -8.74 -0.66 -11.10
N HIS A 82 -9.98 -0.26 -11.38
CA HIS A 82 -11.07 -0.46 -10.44
C HIS A 82 -11.44 -1.94 -10.24
N MET A 83 -11.22 -2.79 -11.25
CA MET A 83 -11.38 -4.25 -11.09
C MET A 83 -10.40 -4.83 -10.06
N VAL A 84 -9.11 -4.48 -10.15
CA VAL A 84 -8.12 -4.98 -9.17
C VAL A 84 -8.36 -4.41 -7.77
N HIS A 85 -8.73 -3.13 -7.65
CA HIS A 85 -9.11 -2.55 -6.36
C HIS A 85 -10.32 -3.26 -5.75
N GLY A 86 -11.36 -3.54 -6.53
CA GLY A 86 -12.54 -4.27 -6.07
C GLY A 86 -12.20 -5.69 -5.60
N ALA A 87 -11.43 -6.43 -6.40
CA ALA A 87 -11.03 -7.80 -6.08
C ALA A 87 -10.18 -7.88 -4.81
N VAL A 88 -9.21 -6.97 -4.65
CA VAL A 88 -8.39 -6.89 -3.43
C VAL A 88 -9.24 -6.52 -2.23
N ARG A 89 -10.14 -5.54 -2.33
CA ARG A 89 -11.02 -5.16 -1.21
C ARG A 89 -11.92 -6.30 -0.74
N LEU A 90 -12.45 -7.11 -1.66
CA LEU A 90 -13.19 -8.32 -1.28
C LEU A 90 -12.31 -9.27 -0.45
N ARG A 91 -11.07 -9.50 -0.89
CA ARG A 91 -10.12 -10.29 -0.10
C ARG A 91 -9.81 -9.66 1.26
N LEU A 92 -9.70 -8.34 1.37
CA LEU A 92 -9.50 -7.70 2.68
C LEU A 92 -10.72 -7.90 3.61
N LEU A 93 -11.94 -7.90 3.05
CA LEU A 93 -13.17 -8.18 3.79
C LEU A 93 -13.23 -9.64 4.26
N ASP A 94 -12.80 -10.60 3.43
CA ASP A 94 -12.74 -12.02 3.80
C ASP A 94 -11.85 -12.26 5.04
N PHE A 95 -10.84 -11.40 5.25
CA PHE A 95 -9.89 -11.47 6.37
C PHE A 95 -10.23 -10.52 7.52
N ASP A 96 -11.35 -9.80 7.43
CA ASP A 96 -11.74 -8.73 8.36
C ASP A 96 -10.54 -7.79 8.63
N THR A 97 -9.89 -7.35 7.55
CA THR A 97 -8.71 -6.50 7.61
C THR A 97 -9.10 -5.07 7.24
N PRO A 98 -8.98 -4.11 8.17
CA PRO A 98 -9.31 -2.73 7.89
C PRO A 98 -8.31 -2.13 6.90
N TYR A 99 -8.78 -1.25 6.01
CA TYR A 99 -7.93 -0.59 5.03
C TYR A 99 -8.16 0.91 4.92
N ALA A 100 -7.08 1.64 4.68
CA ALA A 100 -7.07 3.06 4.33
C ALA A 100 -6.79 3.23 2.84
N VAL A 101 -7.27 4.34 2.27
CA VAL A 101 -7.01 4.71 0.87
C VAL A 101 -6.42 6.11 0.83
N ILE A 102 -5.24 6.25 0.23
CA ILE A 102 -4.49 7.50 0.16
C ILE A 102 -4.44 7.98 -1.30
N ASN A 103 -4.79 9.25 -1.52
CA ASN A 103 -4.65 9.87 -2.83
C ASN A 103 -3.16 10.00 -3.23
N PRO A 104 -2.77 9.80 -4.51
CA PRO A 104 -1.38 9.89 -4.95
C PRO A 104 -0.69 11.21 -4.59
N THR A 105 -1.42 12.34 -4.66
CA THR A 105 -0.84 13.65 -4.33
C THR A 105 -0.58 13.81 -2.83
N VAL A 106 -1.39 13.16 -1.98
CA VAL A 106 -1.19 13.10 -0.54
C VAL A 106 0.03 12.26 -0.21
N LEU A 107 0.17 11.08 -0.84
CA LEU A 107 1.34 10.21 -0.64
C LEU A 107 2.65 10.91 -1.05
N LYS A 108 2.66 11.57 -2.21
CA LYS A 108 3.80 12.38 -2.68
C LYS A 108 4.16 13.49 -1.71
N ALA A 109 3.16 14.23 -1.23
CA ALA A 109 3.37 15.32 -0.28
C ALA A 109 3.87 14.82 1.07
N TYR A 110 3.41 13.66 1.53
CA TYR A 110 3.91 12.98 2.71
C TYR A 110 5.38 12.56 2.55
N ALA A 111 5.71 11.88 1.44
CA ALA A 111 7.06 11.38 1.19
C ALA A 111 8.10 12.51 1.00
N THR A 112 7.73 13.54 0.24
CA THR A 112 8.69 14.50 -0.32
C THR A 112 8.46 15.94 0.12
N GLY A 113 7.27 16.28 0.63
CA GLY A 113 6.85 17.67 0.85
C GLY A 113 6.23 18.35 -0.37
N SER A 114 6.16 17.67 -1.51
CA SER A 114 5.58 18.19 -2.75
C SER A 114 4.44 17.30 -3.28
N THR A 115 3.32 17.91 -3.69
CA THR A 115 2.20 17.20 -4.32
C THR A 115 2.50 16.79 -5.76
N SER A 116 3.54 17.37 -6.38
CA SER A 116 3.91 17.15 -7.78
C SER A 116 5.22 16.37 -7.94
N ALA A 117 5.69 15.72 -6.87
CA ALA A 117 6.89 14.90 -6.93
C ALA A 117 6.75 13.77 -7.96
N ASP A 118 7.85 13.45 -8.63
CA ASP A 118 7.98 12.28 -9.50
C ASP A 118 8.46 11.05 -8.70
N LYS A 119 8.54 9.91 -9.39
CA LYS A 119 8.95 8.63 -8.79
C LYS A 119 10.39 8.69 -8.28
N THR A 120 11.29 9.36 -9.00
CA THR A 120 12.69 9.53 -8.59
C THR A 120 12.80 10.32 -7.30
N ALA A 121 12.04 11.41 -7.14
CA ALA A 121 12.01 12.18 -5.91
C ALA A 121 11.51 11.36 -4.72
N MET A 122 10.52 10.48 -4.91
CA MET A 122 10.04 9.57 -3.85
C MET A 122 11.10 8.54 -3.45
N ALA A 123 11.80 7.94 -4.42
CA ALA A 123 12.90 7.01 -4.13
C ALA A 123 14.06 7.71 -3.41
N MET A 124 14.47 8.90 -3.87
CA MET A 124 15.51 9.70 -3.22
C MET A 124 15.11 10.13 -1.81
N ALA A 125 13.84 10.44 -1.59
CA ALA A 125 13.32 10.78 -0.27
C ALA A 125 13.45 9.59 0.70
N ALA A 126 13.16 8.37 0.25
CA ALA A 126 13.30 7.16 1.05
C ALA A 126 14.78 6.85 1.34
N TYR A 127 15.62 6.91 0.31
CA TYR A 127 17.07 6.70 0.44
C TYR A 127 17.71 7.64 1.45
N LYS A 128 17.43 8.95 1.36
CA LYS A 128 17.98 9.95 2.30
C LYS A 128 17.60 9.72 3.77
N ARG A 129 16.48 9.02 4.03
CA ARG A 129 15.96 8.79 5.39
C ARG A 129 16.38 7.47 5.98
N THR A 130 16.60 6.46 5.14
CA THR A 130 16.71 5.06 5.59
C THR A 130 17.89 4.32 4.95
N GLY A 131 18.55 4.91 3.95
CA GLY A 131 19.54 4.24 3.11
C GLY A 131 18.94 3.20 2.16
N ARG A 132 17.61 3.09 2.09
CA ARG A 132 16.93 2.06 1.31
C ARG A 132 16.87 2.40 -0.18
N GLU A 133 17.14 1.40 -0.99
CA GLU A 133 16.94 1.40 -2.44
C GLU A 133 15.82 0.41 -2.80
N PHE A 134 15.17 0.65 -3.95
CA PHE A 134 14.08 -0.18 -4.45
C PHE A 134 14.40 -0.64 -5.87
N ALA A 135 13.95 -1.85 -6.22
CA ALA A 135 14.15 -2.41 -7.55
C ALA A 135 13.29 -1.72 -8.63
N ASP A 136 12.13 -1.18 -8.24
CA ASP A 136 11.24 -0.41 -9.09
C ASP A 136 10.39 0.58 -8.28
N ASP A 137 9.65 1.45 -8.97
CA ASP A 137 8.82 2.49 -8.37
C ASP A 137 7.60 1.93 -7.63
N ASN A 138 6.98 0.86 -8.13
CA ASN A 138 5.83 0.22 -7.46
C ASN A 138 6.20 -0.25 -6.04
N GLN A 139 7.40 -0.78 -5.83
CA GLN A 139 7.89 -1.14 -4.50
C GLN A 139 8.13 0.08 -3.60
N CYS A 140 8.64 1.17 -4.16
CA CYS A 140 8.86 2.42 -3.44
C CYS A 140 7.53 3.02 -2.97
N ASP A 141 6.52 3.06 -3.83
CA ASP A 141 5.19 3.58 -3.49
C ASP A 141 4.51 2.70 -2.44
N ALA A 142 4.56 1.37 -2.59
CA ALA A 142 4.06 0.43 -1.60
C ALA A 142 4.73 0.60 -0.23
N TRP A 143 6.05 0.85 -0.21
CA TRP A 143 6.78 1.12 1.03
C TRP A 143 6.34 2.43 1.67
N TRP A 144 6.16 3.49 0.88
CA TRP A 144 5.64 4.77 1.38
C TRP A 144 4.22 4.66 1.94
N LEU A 145 3.37 3.82 1.34
CA LEU A 145 2.03 3.53 1.86
C LEU A 145 2.09 2.83 3.23
N ARG A 146 2.96 1.82 3.39
CA ARG A 146 3.19 1.19 4.70
C ARG A 146 3.72 2.19 5.72
N ALA A 147 4.70 3.01 5.35
CA ALA A 147 5.27 4.02 6.22
C ALA A 147 4.22 5.05 6.65
N ALA A 148 3.32 5.47 5.76
CA ALA A 148 2.19 6.34 6.07
C ALA A 148 1.23 5.71 7.08
N GLY A 149 0.92 4.42 6.94
CA GLY A 149 0.09 3.71 7.91
C GLY A 149 0.73 3.59 9.28
N LEU A 150 2.03 3.29 9.35
CA LEU A 150 2.77 3.24 10.61
C LEU A 150 2.84 4.62 11.30
N ASP A 151 3.05 5.69 10.53
CA ASP A 151 3.04 7.06 11.06
C ASP A 151 1.64 7.44 11.59
N TRP A 152 0.57 7.13 10.84
CA TRP A 152 -0.81 7.32 11.30
C TRP A 152 -1.12 6.62 12.62
N LEU A 153 -0.57 5.41 12.82
CA LEU A 153 -0.70 4.63 14.05
C LEU A 153 0.24 5.09 15.17
N GLY A 154 0.96 6.21 15.00
CA GLY A 154 1.88 6.75 16.01
C GLY A 154 3.17 5.94 16.18
N ARG A 155 3.53 5.12 15.19
CA ARG A 155 4.72 4.26 15.18
C ARG A 155 5.60 4.51 13.95
N PRO A 156 5.95 5.77 13.61
CA PRO A 156 6.80 6.04 12.44
C PRO A 156 8.18 5.39 12.60
N GLU A 157 8.70 4.82 11.52
CA GLU A 157 10.03 4.18 11.49
C GLU A 157 11.18 5.19 11.32
N PHE A 158 10.86 6.39 10.86
CA PHE A 158 11.81 7.48 10.64
C PHE A 158 11.11 8.82 10.81
N SER A 159 11.88 9.89 11.01
CA SER A 159 11.32 11.23 11.23
C SER A 159 10.98 11.92 9.91
N LEU A 160 9.85 12.63 9.90
CA LEU A 160 9.41 13.53 8.84
C LEU A 160 9.04 14.90 9.44
N PRO A 161 9.24 16.01 8.70
CA PRO A 161 8.67 17.30 9.06
C PRO A 161 7.17 17.22 9.37
N ALA A 162 6.71 17.93 10.41
CA ALA A 162 5.29 17.93 10.82
C ALA A 162 4.34 18.23 9.66
N ALA A 163 4.67 19.23 8.82
CA ALA A 163 3.87 19.59 7.65
C ALA A 163 3.74 18.47 6.59
N GLN A 164 4.67 17.52 6.54
CA GLN A 164 4.55 16.32 5.70
C GLN A 164 3.61 15.30 6.33
N ARG A 165 3.76 15.05 7.64
CA ARG A 165 2.92 14.12 8.42
C ARG A 165 1.46 14.56 8.46
N ASP A 166 1.21 15.87 8.58
CA ASP A 166 -0.14 16.47 8.56
C ASP A 166 -0.90 16.18 7.26
N ARG A 167 -0.20 15.84 6.16
CA ARG A 167 -0.85 15.46 4.90
C ARG A 167 -1.72 14.21 5.05
N LEU A 168 -1.36 13.30 5.95
CA LEU A 168 -2.10 12.06 6.19
C LEU A 168 -3.53 12.31 6.68
N THR A 169 -3.81 13.46 7.30
CA THR A 169 -5.17 13.86 7.72
C THR A 169 -6.15 14.03 6.55
N ARG A 170 -5.66 14.09 5.30
CA ARG A 170 -6.47 14.17 4.09
C ARG A 170 -6.94 12.81 3.56
N ALA A 171 -6.42 11.72 4.11
CA ALA A 171 -6.86 10.36 3.76
C ALA A 171 -7.98 9.89 4.69
N THR A 172 -8.75 8.89 4.24
CA THR A 172 -9.75 8.23 5.08
C THR A 172 -9.11 7.03 5.77
N TRP A 173 -9.14 7.01 7.10
CA TRP A 173 -8.53 5.97 7.94
C TRP A 173 -9.59 5.15 8.69
N PRO A 174 -9.49 3.82 8.70
CA PRO A 174 -10.39 2.97 9.47
C PRO A 174 -9.96 2.89 10.94
N VAL A 175 -10.81 2.28 11.78
CA VAL A 175 -10.40 1.81 13.11
C VAL A 175 -9.52 0.56 12.93
N PRO A 176 -8.29 0.52 13.48
CA PRO A 176 -7.39 -0.65 13.36
C PRO A 176 -7.88 -1.85 14.19
N LYS A 177 -7.57 -3.07 13.74
CA LYS A 177 -8.03 -4.32 14.37
C LYS A 177 -7.51 -4.50 15.80
N GLY A 178 -6.30 -4.03 16.10
CA GLY A 178 -5.67 -4.08 17.44
C GLY A 178 -6.10 -3.00 18.44
N ASN A 179 -7.13 -2.20 18.12
CA ASN A 179 -7.60 -1.08 18.95
C ASN A 179 -9.07 -1.23 19.39
N GLN A 180 -9.62 -2.43 19.34
CA GLN A 180 -10.91 -2.74 19.99
C GLN A 180 -10.70 -2.82 21.52
N PRO A 181 -11.58 -2.21 22.33
CA PRO A 181 -11.49 -2.24 23.78
C PRO A 181 -11.60 -3.66 24.36
#